data_AF-A0A0R3PDG7-F1
#
_entry.id   AF-A0A0R3PDG7-F1
#
_cell.length_a   1.000
_cell.length_b   1.000
_cell.length_c   1.000
_cell.angle_alpha   90.00
_cell.angle_beta   90.00
_cell.angle_gamma   90.00
#
_symmetry.space_group_name_H-M   'P 1'
#
loop_
_entity.id
_entity.type
_entity.pdbx_description
1 polymer ?
#
loop_
_entity_poly.entity_id
_entity_poly.type
_entity_poly.pdbx_seq_one_letter_code
_entity_poly.pdbx_strand_id
1 'polypeptide(L)'
;MVWVSAMNTAQHNPSQFGVSDEELRQLIATISSVDGLVMAGNGLRLAGYFVAYADGDMPDKYRLMVIISLFVFFQRHFTPKDTKLGKLVWKSHKKIGAFYLVGDILWIPCEFLMREVPTIVTNVDKKSVQFIRQLRETLLNEKGDAMLEEAVSYTPSAQEWRTKMRIENRHEGPRDAIASLSITELMLKGARIADIMCSLLRIVLNCHTGTVQISKAKAYKMFSIIENIKAISQTFADCRRMLLECCQMACQQWRCHSLALIDRAQLSAQASSDTHRAAAFHIAIQCLLGSESRTRLCICGVALEIAQYKETMGRLNSSQLDALISRLETLCKMDAIIERNHNNKWASYQFVSVLILSPLQHFTMAVSDCIRYVEKSKKRNQLGRFCEETVESIKKGFLYPLCAAIEVDLRVLSHQHLVVDERDSPSQQMLDFCKKMMFDPDIRLHGMILSSRGNCYFSTLIFAFFL
;
A
#
# COMPACT_ATOMS: atom_id res chain seq x y z
N MET A 1 -22.44 14.12 -4.04
CA MET A 1 -23.19 13.99 -5.32
C MET A 1 -24.59 14.60 -5.21
N VAL A 2 -25.37 14.31 -4.16
CA VAL A 2 -26.67 14.99 -3.89
C VAL A 2 -26.51 16.50 -3.67
N TRP A 3 -25.44 16.92 -2.97
CA TRP A 3 -25.15 18.33 -2.66
C TRP A 3 -24.87 19.22 -3.88
N VAL A 4 -24.14 18.72 -4.89
CA VAL A 4 -23.79 19.50 -6.09
C VAL A 4 -24.98 19.63 -7.03
N SER A 5 -25.87 18.63 -7.07
CA SER A 5 -27.13 18.71 -7.82
C SER A 5 -28.12 19.68 -7.17
N ALA A 6 -28.11 19.81 -5.83
CA ALA A 6 -28.93 20.77 -5.09
C ALA A 6 -28.45 22.23 -5.28
N MET A 7 -27.14 22.47 -5.35
CA MET A 7 -26.59 23.82 -5.59
C MET A 7 -26.88 24.37 -6.99
N ASN A 8 -27.04 23.51 -8.00
CA ASN A 8 -27.38 23.96 -9.36
C ASN A 8 -28.89 24.19 -9.57
N THR A 9 -29.74 23.64 -8.71
CA THR A 9 -31.21 23.75 -8.84
C THR A 9 -31.80 24.85 -7.96
N ALA A 10 -31.13 25.22 -6.88
CA ALA A 10 -31.54 26.32 -6.02
C ALA A 10 -30.54 27.48 -6.21
N GLN A 11 -31.01 28.60 -6.76
CA GLN A 11 -30.26 29.86 -6.91
C GLN A 11 -29.88 30.45 -5.53
N HIS A 12 -29.08 29.74 -4.74
CA HIS A 12 -28.63 30.23 -3.45
C HIS A 12 -27.47 31.19 -3.63
N ASN A 13 -27.65 32.39 -3.08
CA ASN A 13 -26.62 33.39 -2.94
C ASN A 13 -25.49 32.83 -2.02
N PRO A 14 -24.23 32.71 -2.49
CA PRO A 14 -23.10 32.13 -1.75
C PRO A 14 -22.86 32.77 -0.37
N SER A 15 -23.27 34.03 -0.21
CA SER A 15 -23.20 34.77 1.06
C SER A 15 -23.99 34.13 2.22
N GLN A 16 -24.94 33.23 1.94
CA GLN A 16 -25.71 32.51 2.97
C GLN A 16 -24.90 31.43 3.71
N PHE A 17 -23.72 31.05 3.20
CA PHE A 17 -22.88 29.99 3.77
C PHE A 17 -21.63 30.52 4.47
N GLY A 18 -21.54 31.83 4.69
CA GLY A 18 -20.40 32.46 5.37
C GLY A 18 -19.09 32.40 4.59
N VAL A 19 -19.15 32.03 3.30
CA VAL A 19 -18.01 32.06 2.38
C VAL A 19 -18.05 33.39 1.62
N SER A 20 -16.97 34.14 1.70
CA SER A 20 -16.88 35.43 1.03
C SER A 20 -16.72 35.23 -0.49
N ASP A 21 -17.27 36.15 -1.28
CA ASP A 21 -17.08 36.18 -2.74
C ASP A 21 -15.59 36.18 -3.13
N GLU A 22 -14.73 36.68 -2.23
CA GLU A 22 -13.29 36.71 -2.40
C GLU A 22 -12.66 35.31 -2.30
N GLU A 23 -13.07 34.47 -1.35
CA GLU A 23 -12.62 33.08 -1.25
C GLU A 23 -13.06 32.24 -2.46
N LEU A 24 -14.24 32.52 -3.00
CA LEU A 24 -14.75 31.86 -4.20
C LEU A 24 -13.96 32.31 -5.45
N ARG A 25 -13.64 33.61 -5.56
CA ARG A 25 -12.76 34.14 -6.60
C ARG A 25 -11.34 33.60 -6.51
N GLN A 26 -10.82 33.40 -5.29
CA GLN A 26 -9.49 32.85 -5.08
C GLN A 26 -9.44 31.37 -5.48
N LEU A 27 -10.50 30.61 -5.22
CA LEU A 27 -10.67 29.24 -5.72
C LEU A 27 -10.77 29.21 -7.26
N ILE A 28 -11.56 30.10 -7.86
CA ILE A 28 -11.70 30.23 -9.32
C ILE A 28 -10.37 30.65 -9.98
N ALA A 29 -9.64 31.58 -9.37
CA ALA A 29 -8.33 32.03 -9.83
C ALA A 29 -7.27 30.91 -9.71
N THR A 30 -7.32 30.11 -8.63
CA THR A 30 -6.47 28.93 -8.45
C THR A 30 -6.81 27.85 -9.48
N ILE A 31 -8.09 27.62 -9.77
CA ILE A 31 -8.53 26.69 -10.82
C ILE A 31 -8.10 27.19 -12.20
N SER A 32 -8.17 28.50 -12.47
CA SER A 32 -7.73 29.11 -13.74
C SER A 32 -6.20 29.09 -13.91
N SER A 33 -5.44 29.20 -12.81
CA SER A 33 -3.99 28.99 -12.77
C SER A 33 -3.62 27.54 -13.08
N VAL A 34 -4.38 26.58 -12.54
CA VAL A 34 -4.24 25.16 -12.88
C VAL A 34 -4.61 24.90 -14.35
N ASP A 35 -5.62 25.59 -14.88
CA ASP A 35 -6.02 25.52 -16.28
C ASP A 35 -4.91 26.01 -17.22
N GLY A 36 -4.22 27.11 -16.87
CA GLY A 36 -3.03 27.58 -17.60
C GLY A 36 -1.87 26.58 -17.61
N LEU A 37 -1.65 25.85 -16.51
CA LEU A 37 -0.61 24.82 -16.40
C LEU A 37 -0.97 23.50 -17.11
N VAL A 38 -2.26 23.19 -17.21
CA VAL A 38 -2.80 22.03 -17.95
C VAL A 38 -2.81 22.30 -19.47
N MET A 39 -3.17 23.52 -19.88
CA MET A 39 -3.20 23.94 -21.29
C MET A 39 -1.80 24.14 -21.89
N ALA A 40 -0.78 24.42 -21.07
CA ALA A 40 0.63 24.41 -21.49
C ALA A 40 1.20 22.99 -21.72
N GLY A 41 0.42 21.93 -21.52
CA GLY A 41 0.85 20.54 -21.76
C GLY A 41 1.87 19.98 -20.77
N ASN A 42 2.27 20.76 -19.76
CA ASN A 42 3.29 20.35 -18.78
C ASN A 42 2.70 19.48 -17.65
N GLY A 43 1.44 19.71 -17.24
CA GLY A 43 0.77 18.87 -16.23
C GLY A 43 0.52 17.41 -16.65
N LEU A 44 0.43 17.14 -17.96
CA LEU A 44 0.13 15.81 -18.52
C LEU A 44 1.36 15.08 -19.07
N ARG A 45 2.49 15.78 -19.27
CA ARG A 45 3.77 15.12 -19.59
C ARG A 45 4.32 14.31 -18.42
N LEU A 46 3.93 14.64 -17.18
CA LEU A 46 4.14 13.77 -16.01
C LEU A 46 3.51 12.38 -16.21
N ALA A 47 2.31 12.28 -16.80
CA ALA A 47 1.66 10.98 -17.08
C ALA A 47 2.39 10.14 -18.15
N GLY A 48 3.14 10.76 -19.06
CA GLY A 48 3.98 10.07 -20.06
C GLY A 48 5.28 9.51 -19.48
N TYR A 49 5.84 10.16 -18.46
CA TYR A 49 7.01 9.68 -17.72
C TYR A 49 6.73 8.42 -16.89
N PHE A 50 5.51 8.28 -16.35
CA PHE A 50 5.14 7.13 -15.52
C PHE A 50 5.01 5.79 -16.26
N VAL A 51 4.88 5.80 -17.59
CA VAL A 51 4.82 4.55 -18.39
C VAL A 51 6.21 3.93 -18.59
N ALA A 52 7.28 4.73 -18.51
CA ALA A 52 8.66 4.26 -18.68
C ALA A 52 9.35 3.85 -17.36
N TYR A 53 8.82 4.26 -16.20
CA TYR A 53 9.40 4.01 -14.87
C TYR A 53 8.75 2.85 -14.09
N ALA A 54 7.92 2.04 -14.77
CA ALA A 54 7.18 0.93 -14.17
C ALA A 54 8.05 -0.26 -13.71
N ASP A 55 9.38 -0.20 -13.84
CA ASP A 55 10.27 -1.25 -13.34
C ASP A 55 10.69 -1.06 -11.87
N GLY A 56 10.42 0.11 -11.24
CA GLY A 56 10.96 0.42 -9.90
C GLY A 56 10.01 1.03 -8.86
N ASP A 57 8.90 1.66 -9.25
CA ASP A 57 8.06 2.43 -8.30
C ASP A 57 6.73 1.73 -7.95
N MET A 58 6.22 1.94 -6.73
CA MET A 58 4.90 1.44 -6.33
C MET A 58 3.82 2.34 -6.95
N PRO A 59 2.89 1.80 -7.76
CA PRO A 59 1.90 2.62 -8.44
C PRO A 59 1.05 3.37 -7.43
N ASP A 60 1.13 4.71 -7.44
CA ASP A 60 0.32 5.57 -6.58
C ASP A 60 -1.13 5.60 -7.10
N LYS A 61 -1.90 4.60 -6.65
CA LYS A 61 -3.34 4.43 -6.94
C LYS A 61 -4.16 5.70 -6.67
N TYR A 62 -3.74 6.54 -5.72
CA TYR A 62 -4.39 7.82 -5.43
C TYR A 62 -4.11 8.84 -6.52
N ARG A 63 -2.86 8.99 -6.96
CA ARG A 63 -2.52 9.89 -8.08
C ARG A 63 -3.30 9.53 -9.35
N LEU A 64 -3.45 8.24 -9.66
CA LEU A 64 -4.26 7.77 -10.79
C LEU A 64 -5.74 8.18 -10.67
N MET A 65 -6.31 8.00 -9.47
CA MET A 65 -7.68 8.45 -9.18
C MET A 65 -7.84 9.97 -9.34
N VAL A 66 -6.86 10.75 -8.86
CA VAL A 66 -6.86 12.20 -9.00
C VAL A 66 -6.81 12.61 -10.47
N ILE A 67 -5.92 12.03 -11.27
CA ILE A 67 -5.81 12.34 -12.71
C ILE A 67 -7.14 12.11 -13.43
N ILE A 68 -7.78 10.96 -13.20
CA ILE A 68 -9.07 10.66 -13.82
C ILE A 68 -10.17 11.60 -13.32
N SER A 69 -10.20 11.88 -12.02
CA SER A 69 -11.21 12.78 -11.43
C SER A 69 -11.07 14.21 -11.98
N LEU A 70 -9.84 14.72 -12.10
CA LEU A 70 -9.55 16.02 -12.69
C LEU A 70 -9.88 16.06 -14.18
N PHE A 71 -9.58 14.98 -14.93
CA PHE A 71 -9.96 14.89 -16.34
C PHE A 71 -11.49 14.93 -16.53
N VAL A 72 -12.22 14.18 -15.70
CA VAL A 72 -13.70 14.19 -15.70
C VAL A 72 -14.23 15.59 -15.37
N PHE A 73 -13.67 16.24 -14.35
CA PHE A 73 -14.00 17.62 -13.99
C PHE A 73 -13.77 18.56 -15.18
N PHE A 74 -12.58 18.51 -15.78
CA PHE A 74 -12.22 19.34 -16.93
C PHE A 74 -13.19 19.15 -18.10
N GLN A 75 -13.50 17.90 -18.46
CA GLN A 75 -14.44 17.59 -19.54
C GLN A 75 -15.86 18.12 -19.28
N ARG A 76 -16.32 18.04 -18.03
CA ARG A 76 -17.67 18.49 -17.64
C ARG A 76 -17.80 20.00 -17.58
N HIS A 77 -16.73 20.73 -17.23
CA HIS A 77 -16.78 22.17 -17.05
C HIS A 77 -16.36 22.98 -18.29
N PHE A 78 -15.42 22.47 -19.09
CA PHE A 78 -14.82 23.25 -20.19
C PHE A 78 -15.16 22.72 -21.58
N THR A 79 -15.90 21.61 -21.68
CA THR A 79 -16.33 20.95 -22.94
C THR A 79 -15.28 21.03 -24.06
N PRO A 80 -14.04 20.57 -23.80
CA PRO A 80 -12.95 20.71 -24.76
C PRO A 80 -13.24 19.90 -26.03
N LYS A 81 -13.03 20.51 -27.21
CA LYS A 81 -13.14 19.81 -28.51
C LYS A 81 -12.01 18.79 -28.72
N ASP A 82 -10.92 18.87 -27.95
CA ASP A 82 -9.77 17.98 -28.11
C ASP A 82 -10.01 16.58 -27.50
N THR A 83 -10.14 15.60 -28.39
CA THR A 83 -10.30 14.18 -28.03
C THR A 83 -8.97 13.47 -27.76
N LYS A 84 -7.82 14.08 -28.09
CA LYS A 84 -6.49 13.45 -27.94
C LYS A 84 -6.19 13.16 -26.47
N LEU A 85 -6.51 14.10 -25.59
CA LEU A 85 -6.31 13.93 -24.15
C LEU A 85 -7.14 12.76 -23.60
N GLY A 86 -8.42 12.66 -23.97
CA GLY A 86 -9.28 11.55 -23.56
C GLY A 86 -8.76 10.19 -24.03
N LYS A 87 -8.26 10.11 -25.28
CA LYS A 87 -7.63 8.89 -25.81
C LYS A 87 -6.36 8.52 -25.05
N LEU A 88 -5.54 9.50 -24.68
CA LEU A 88 -4.32 9.30 -23.91
C LEU A 88 -4.64 8.76 -22.51
N VAL A 89 -5.56 9.42 -21.80
CA VAL A 89 -6.03 8.99 -20.47
C VAL A 89 -6.58 7.56 -20.55
N TRP A 90 -7.43 7.26 -21.53
CA TRP A 90 -7.96 5.91 -21.74
C TRP A 90 -6.87 4.86 -21.96
N LYS A 91 -5.93 5.13 -22.88
CA LYS A 91 -4.86 4.19 -23.24
C LYS A 91 -3.95 3.86 -22.05
N SER A 92 -3.65 4.86 -21.22
CA SER A 92 -2.82 4.65 -20.02
C SER A 92 -3.55 3.85 -18.94
N HIS A 93 -4.85 4.12 -18.72
CA HIS A 93 -5.58 3.54 -17.59
C HIS A 93 -6.23 2.20 -17.90
N LYS A 94 -6.47 1.84 -19.17
CA LYS A 94 -7.03 0.52 -19.54
C LYS A 94 -6.11 -0.65 -19.15
N LYS A 95 -4.81 -0.40 -19.01
CA LYS A 95 -3.82 -1.40 -18.56
C LYS A 95 -3.87 -1.67 -17.05
N ILE A 96 -4.43 -0.74 -16.28
CA ILE A 96 -4.42 -0.80 -14.81
C ILE A 96 -5.53 -1.73 -14.30
N GLY A 97 -6.52 -2.05 -15.13
CA GLY A 97 -7.57 -3.00 -14.82
C GLY A 97 -8.52 -2.47 -13.75
N ALA A 98 -8.40 -2.99 -12.53
CA ALA A 98 -9.28 -2.69 -11.39
C ALA A 98 -8.48 -2.67 -10.08
N PHE A 99 -8.89 -1.84 -9.12
CA PHE A 99 -8.32 -1.88 -7.77
C PHE A 99 -9.31 -1.41 -6.71
N TYR A 100 -9.17 -1.91 -5.48
CA TYR A 100 -9.99 -1.49 -4.35
C TYR A 100 -9.52 -0.15 -3.77
N LEU A 101 -10.45 0.79 -3.63
CA LEU A 101 -10.22 2.11 -3.03
C LEU A 101 -10.17 2.00 -1.51
N VAL A 102 -11.29 1.62 -0.91
CA VAL A 102 -11.49 1.48 0.53
C VAL A 102 -12.43 0.29 0.76
N GLY A 103 -12.03 -0.62 1.65
CA GLY A 103 -12.81 -1.83 1.95
C GLY A 103 -13.06 -2.68 0.70
N ASP A 104 -14.34 -2.95 0.45
CA ASP A 104 -14.91 -3.73 -0.65
C ASP A 104 -15.23 -2.88 -1.90
N ILE A 105 -14.96 -1.57 -1.87
CA ILE A 105 -15.24 -0.68 -3.01
C ILE A 105 -14.21 -0.91 -4.13
N LEU A 106 -14.59 -1.76 -5.09
CA LEU A 106 -13.83 -1.97 -6.32
C LEU A 106 -14.00 -0.79 -7.28
N TRP A 107 -12.89 -0.19 -7.69
CA TRP A 107 -12.89 0.89 -8.66
C TRP A 107 -12.19 0.45 -9.94
N ILE A 108 -12.88 0.68 -11.06
CA ILE A 108 -12.38 0.41 -12.41
C ILE A 108 -12.23 1.77 -13.11
N PRO A 109 -10.99 2.26 -13.32
CA PRO A 109 -10.69 3.57 -13.90
C PRO A 109 -11.50 3.89 -15.17
N CYS A 110 -11.48 2.96 -16.14
CA CYS A 110 -12.15 3.16 -17.42
C CYS A 110 -13.67 3.03 -17.34
N GLU A 111 -14.20 2.23 -16.42
CA GLU A 111 -15.65 2.14 -16.18
C GLU A 111 -16.18 3.47 -15.61
N PHE A 112 -15.43 4.05 -14.66
CA PHE A 112 -15.74 5.38 -14.12
C PHE A 112 -15.71 6.44 -15.23
N LEU A 113 -14.69 6.44 -16.10
CA LEU A 113 -14.62 7.35 -17.25
C LEU A 113 -15.82 7.19 -18.21
N MET A 114 -16.22 5.95 -18.52
CA MET A 114 -17.39 5.68 -19.38
C MET A 114 -18.69 6.22 -18.77
N ARG A 115 -18.82 6.16 -17.43
CA ARG A 115 -19.99 6.66 -16.71
C ARG A 115 -20.04 8.18 -16.66
N GLU A 116 -18.90 8.82 -16.37
CA GLU A 116 -18.87 10.26 -16.13
C GLU A 116 -18.64 11.11 -17.38
N VAL A 117 -18.04 10.53 -18.42
CA VAL A 117 -17.78 11.16 -19.73
C VAL A 117 -18.22 10.20 -20.84
N PRO A 118 -19.53 10.07 -21.11
CA PRO A 118 -20.05 9.07 -22.07
C PRO A 118 -19.50 9.23 -23.49
N THR A 119 -19.16 10.47 -23.89
CA THR A 119 -18.53 10.80 -25.18
C THR A 119 -17.14 10.17 -25.35
N ILE A 120 -16.50 9.70 -24.28
CA ILE A 120 -15.22 9.00 -24.41
C ILE A 120 -15.38 7.67 -25.15
N VAL A 121 -16.54 7.02 -25.02
CA VAL A 121 -16.83 5.70 -25.61
C VAL A 121 -16.78 5.74 -27.13
N THR A 122 -17.22 6.86 -27.73
CA THR A 122 -17.20 7.05 -29.19
C THR A 122 -15.79 7.36 -29.70
N ASN A 123 -14.89 7.81 -28.82
CA ASN A 123 -13.55 8.25 -29.16
C ASN A 123 -12.48 7.16 -28.99
N VAL A 124 -12.83 6.01 -28.43
CA VAL A 124 -11.90 4.92 -28.11
C VAL A 124 -12.26 3.62 -28.83
N ASP A 125 -11.35 2.65 -28.81
CA ASP A 125 -11.54 1.40 -29.54
C ASP A 125 -12.66 0.53 -28.91
N LYS A 126 -13.65 0.12 -29.72
CA LYS A 126 -14.84 -0.63 -29.26
C LYS A 126 -14.49 -1.93 -28.52
N LYS A 127 -13.40 -2.59 -28.92
CA LYS A 127 -12.89 -3.81 -28.26
C LYS A 127 -12.47 -3.53 -26.81
N SER A 128 -11.76 -2.44 -26.55
CA SER A 128 -11.39 -2.04 -25.19
C SER A 128 -12.60 -1.68 -24.34
N VAL A 129 -13.63 -1.06 -24.91
CA VAL A 129 -14.87 -0.76 -24.18
C VAL A 129 -15.56 -2.05 -23.75
N GLN A 130 -15.66 -3.03 -24.65
CA GLN A 130 -16.25 -4.33 -24.35
C GLN A 130 -15.45 -5.08 -23.28
N PHE A 131 -14.11 -5.06 -23.39
CA PHE A 131 -13.23 -5.62 -22.36
C PHE A 131 -13.46 -5.00 -20.98
N ILE A 132 -13.54 -3.67 -20.89
CA ILE A 132 -13.77 -2.98 -19.60
C ILE A 132 -15.15 -3.32 -19.02
N ARG A 133 -16.18 -3.45 -19.85
CA ARG A 133 -17.53 -3.87 -19.38
C ARG A 133 -17.53 -5.27 -18.78
N GLN A 134 -16.81 -6.21 -19.41
CA GLN A 134 -16.70 -7.59 -18.94
C GLN A 134 -15.73 -7.75 -17.76
N LEU A 135 -14.81 -6.79 -17.56
CA LEU A 135 -13.74 -6.88 -16.57
C LEU A 135 -14.27 -7.11 -15.15
N ARG A 136 -15.36 -6.45 -14.72
CA ARG A 136 -15.89 -6.63 -13.36
C ARG A 136 -16.37 -8.06 -13.12
N GLU A 137 -17.16 -8.61 -14.05
CA GLU A 137 -17.72 -9.96 -13.94
C GLU A 137 -16.63 -11.03 -14.02
N THR A 138 -15.71 -10.91 -14.99
CA THR A 138 -14.55 -11.81 -15.12
C THR A 138 -13.60 -11.75 -13.92
N LEU A 139 -13.34 -10.55 -13.38
CA LEU A 139 -12.44 -10.39 -12.23
C LEU A 139 -13.02 -11.03 -10.96
N LEU A 140 -14.32 -10.86 -10.72
CA LEU A 140 -14.98 -11.39 -9.52
C LEU A 140 -15.22 -12.90 -9.61
N ASN A 141 -15.56 -13.44 -10.80
CA ASN A 141 -15.97 -14.83 -10.94
C ASN A 141 -14.85 -15.80 -11.39
N GLU A 142 -13.90 -15.36 -12.23
CA GLU A 142 -12.98 -16.29 -12.92
C GLU A 142 -11.50 -16.10 -12.55
N LYS A 143 -11.11 -14.90 -12.09
CA LYS A 143 -9.69 -14.58 -11.85
C LYS A 143 -9.23 -14.72 -10.40
N GLY A 144 -10.13 -14.96 -9.44
CA GLY A 144 -9.75 -15.08 -8.02
C GLY A 144 -8.68 -16.15 -7.78
N ASP A 145 -8.82 -17.32 -8.40
CA ASP A 145 -7.87 -18.42 -8.22
C ASP A 145 -6.52 -18.14 -8.91
N ALA A 146 -6.53 -17.58 -10.12
CA ALA A 146 -5.30 -17.19 -10.80
C ALA A 146 -4.52 -16.11 -10.02
N MET A 147 -5.21 -15.13 -9.43
CA MET A 147 -4.60 -14.10 -8.59
C MET A 147 -4.04 -14.68 -7.29
N LEU A 148 -4.69 -15.71 -6.74
CA LEU A 148 -4.18 -16.44 -5.58
C LEU A 148 -2.88 -17.20 -5.92
N GLU A 149 -2.83 -17.91 -7.04
CA GLU A 149 -1.60 -18.58 -7.49
C GLU A 149 -0.48 -17.57 -7.80
N GLU A 150 -0.81 -16.45 -8.44
CA GLU A 150 0.15 -15.37 -8.67
C GLU A 150 0.71 -14.84 -7.34
N ALA A 151 -0.15 -14.58 -6.35
CA ALA A 151 0.30 -14.12 -5.03
C ALA A 151 1.21 -15.16 -4.33
N VAL A 152 0.89 -16.45 -4.44
CA VAL A 152 1.72 -17.53 -3.90
C VAL A 152 3.09 -17.57 -4.59
N SER A 153 3.17 -17.30 -5.89
CA SER A 153 4.43 -17.30 -6.65
C SER A 153 5.47 -16.27 -6.18
N TYR A 154 5.06 -15.22 -5.46
CA TYR A 154 5.97 -14.25 -4.84
C TYR A 154 6.61 -14.75 -3.54
N THR A 155 6.13 -15.87 -2.97
CA THR A 155 6.63 -16.42 -1.70
C THR A 155 8.14 -16.71 -1.72
N PRO A 156 8.72 -17.39 -2.73
CA PRO A 156 10.17 -17.61 -2.79
C PRO A 156 10.96 -16.30 -2.81
N SER A 157 10.52 -15.31 -3.58
CA SER A 157 11.16 -13.99 -3.64
C SER A 157 11.08 -13.23 -2.31
N ALA A 158 9.96 -13.36 -1.59
CA ALA A 158 9.81 -12.81 -0.25
C ALA A 158 10.81 -13.43 0.74
N GLN A 159 10.96 -14.76 0.71
CA GLN A 159 11.90 -15.48 1.58
C GLN A 159 13.35 -15.15 1.26
N GLU A 160 13.72 -15.12 -0.03
CA GLU A 160 15.05 -14.71 -0.49
C GLU A 160 15.37 -13.28 -0.01
N TRP A 161 14.44 -12.35 -0.20
CA TRP A 161 14.58 -10.96 0.24
C TRP A 161 14.79 -10.87 1.75
N ARG A 162 13.99 -11.60 2.56
CA ARG A 162 14.13 -11.62 4.02
C ARG A 162 15.50 -12.09 4.45
N THR A 163 16.02 -13.14 3.82
CA THR A 163 17.35 -13.67 4.13
C THR A 163 18.43 -12.63 3.84
N LYS A 164 18.37 -11.98 2.66
CA LYS A 164 19.32 -10.90 2.31
C LYS A 164 19.27 -9.75 3.31
N MET A 165 18.08 -9.25 3.64
CA MET A 165 17.92 -8.16 4.62
C MET A 165 18.47 -8.52 6.00
N ARG A 166 18.28 -9.76 6.47
CA ARG A 166 18.81 -10.21 7.76
C ARG A 166 20.32 -10.32 7.78
N ILE A 167 20.93 -10.70 6.67
CA ILE A 167 22.38 -10.72 6.52
C ILE A 167 22.92 -9.29 6.64
N GLU A 168 22.33 -8.34 5.90
CA GLU A 168 22.72 -6.92 5.97
C GLU A 168 22.53 -6.30 7.36
N ASN A 169 21.48 -6.71 8.08
CA ASN A 169 21.22 -6.22 9.44
C ASN A 169 22.22 -6.74 10.47
N ARG A 170 22.81 -7.92 10.25
CA ARG A 170 23.84 -8.52 11.12
C ARG A 170 25.24 -8.00 10.82
N HIS A 171 25.42 -7.21 9.77
CA HIS A 171 26.71 -6.61 9.46
C HIS A 171 27.06 -5.53 10.49
N GLU A 172 28.19 -5.71 11.20
CA GLU A 172 28.65 -4.84 12.29
C GLU A 172 29.67 -3.77 11.86
N GLY A 173 30.00 -3.68 10.56
CA GLY A 173 30.95 -2.70 10.03
C GLY A 173 30.32 -1.35 9.62
N PRO A 174 31.15 -0.29 9.50
CA PRO A 174 30.70 0.97 8.92
C PRO A 174 30.29 0.75 7.46
N ARG A 175 29.15 1.32 7.07
CA ARG A 175 28.63 1.23 5.70
C ARG A 175 29.04 2.45 4.90
N ASP A 176 29.55 2.24 3.70
CA ASP A 176 29.80 3.32 2.76
C ASP A 176 28.50 3.75 2.02
N ALA A 177 28.63 4.76 1.15
CA ALA A 177 27.50 5.26 0.38
C ALA A 177 26.94 4.20 -0.59
N ILE A 178 27.80 3.35 -1.16
CA ILE A 178 27.42 2.34 -2.16
C ILE A 178 26.60 1.23 -1.51
N ALA A 179 27.06 0.72 -0.36
CA ALA A 179 26.34 -0.24 0.45
C ALA A 179 24.99 0.32 0.93
N SER A 180 24.96 1.59 1.36
CA SER A 180 23.73 2.26 1.79
C SER A 180 22.70 2.39 0.66
N LEU A 181 23.15 2.69 -0.57
CA LEU A 181 22.29 2.69 -1.75
C LEU A 181 21.74 1.30 -2.06
N SER A 182 22.60 0.26 -2.02
CA SER A 182 22.20 -1.13 -2.25
C SER A 182 21.11 -1.58 -1.27
N ILE A 183 21.29 -1.27 0.02
CA ILE A 183 20.31 -1.58 1.08
C ILE A 183 19.00 -0.83 0.87
N THR A 184 19.07 0.43 0.45
CA THR A 184 17.87 1.24 0.15
C THR A 184 17.08 0.64 -1.03
N GLU A 185 17.76 0.19 -2.09
CA GLU A 185 17.12 -0.50 -3.21
C GLU A 185 16.53 -1.85 -2.76
N LEU A 186 17.24 -2.59 -1.89
CA LEU A 186 16.73 -3.82 -1.28
C LEU A 186 15.47 -3.54 -0.45
N MET A 187 15.43 -2.45 0.32
CA MET A 187 14.25 -1.99 1.06
C MET A 187 13.04 -1.77 0.13
N LEU A 188 13.24 -1.03 -0.97
CA LEU A 188 12.19 -0.76 -1.95
C LEU A 188 11.67 -2.05 -2.60
N LYS A 189 12.56 -2.99 -2.93
CA LYS A 189 12.18 -4.32 -3.44
C LYS A 189 11.29 -5.07 -2.45
N GLY A 190 11.61 -5.05 -1.17
CA GLY A 190 10.79 -5.67 -0.12
C GLY A 190 9.40 -5.06 0.01
N ALA A 191 9.33 -3.72 -0.03
CA ALA A 191 8.07 -3.00 0.03
C ALA A 191 7.18 -3.31 -1.19
N ARG A 192 7.78 -3.44 -2.38
CA ARG A 192 7.08 -3.82 -3.61
C ARG A 192 6.51 -5.23 -3.53
N ILE A 193 7.31 -6.21 -3.09
CA ILE A 193 6.85 -7.60 -2.93
C ILE A 193 5.64 -7.63 -1.99
N ALA A 194 5.73 -6.97 -0.83
CA ALA A 194 4.62 -6.89 0.11
C ALA A 194 3.37 -6.22 -0.51
N ASP A 195 3.52 -5.09 -1.21
CA ASP A 195 2.38 -4.39 -1.82
C ASP A 195 1.68 -5.21 -2.91
N ILE A 196 2.45 -5.95 -3.73
CA ILE A 196 1.89 -6.85 -4.75
C ILE A 196 1.12 -7.98 -4.07
N MET A 197 1.74 -8.69 -3.12
CA MET A 197 1.10 -9.77 -2.38
C MET A 197 -0.17 -9.30 -1.66
N CYS A 198 -0.12 -8.15 -0.98
CA CYS A 198 -1.28 -7.52 -0.34
C CYS A 198 -2.37 -7.15 -1.34
N SER A 199 -1.99 -6.58 -2.49
CA SER A 199 -2.96 -6.14 -3.51
C SER A 199 -3.70 -7.32 -4.11
N LEU A 200 -2.97 -8.39 -4.47
CA LEU A 200 -3.54 -9.63 -5.00
C LEU A 200 -4.42 -10.31 -3.95
N LEU A 201 -3.92 -10.50 -2.73
CA LEU A 201 -4.68 -11.09 -1.63
C LEU A 201 -5.98 -10.32 -1.38
N ARG A 202 -5.94 -8.97 -1.38
CA ARG A 202 -7.14 -8.16 -1.20
C ARG A 202 -8.17 -8.37 -2.32
N ILE A 203 -7.71 -8.56 -3.56
CA ILE A 203 -8.62 -8.90 -4.67
C ILE A 203 -9.27 -10.26 -4.40
N VAL A 204 -8.46 -11.26 -4.04
CA VAL A 204 -8.95 -12.60 -3.72
C VAL A 204 -9.96 -12.58 -2.57
N LEU A 205 -9.65 -11.91 -1.47
CA LEU A 205 -10.55 -11.80 -0.32
C LEU A 205 -11.87 -11.13 -0.70
N ASN A 206 -11.83 -10.06 -1.48
CA ASN A 206 -13.05 -9.37 -1.92
C ASN A 206 -13.83 -10.12 -3.00
N CYS A 207 -13.26 -11.13 -3.69
CA CYS A 207 -14.05 -12.07 -4.49
C CYS A 207 -14.90 -13.02 -3.60
N HIS A 208 -14.56 -13.15 -2.31
CA HIS A 208 -15.19 -14.06 -1.37
C HIS A 208 -16.02 -13.34 -0.28
N THR A 209 -16.34 -12.05 -0.42
CA THR A 209 -17.17 -11.27 0.54
C THR A 209 -18.66 -11.65 0.57
N GLY A 210 -19.04 -12.80 0.00
CA GLY A 210 -20.38 -13.39 0.03
C GLY A 210 -20.44 -14.69 0.85
N THR A 211 -21.57 -15.41 0.79
CA THR A 211 -21.81 -16.68 1.52
C THR A 211 -21.04 -17.89 0.96
N VAL A 212 -20.06 -17.67 0.08
CA VAL A 212 -19.31 -18.76 -0.56
C VAL A 212 -18.28 -19.30 0.41
N GLN A 213 -18.43 -20.58 0.78
CA GLN A 213 -17.46 -21.23 1.64
C GLN A 213 -16.10 -21.35 0.94
N ILE A 214 -15.06 -20.84 1.58
CA ILE A 214 -13.68 -20.99 1.13
C ILE A 214 -13.22 -22.42 1.45
N SER A 215 -12.66 -23.13 0.46
CA SER A 215 -12.11 -24.46 0.71
C SER A 215 -10.87 -24.39 1.61
N LYS A 216 -10.64 -25.43 2.42
CA LYS A 216 -9.47 -25.50 3.32
C LYS A 216 -8.15 -25.25 2.58
N ALA A 217 -7.98 -25.83 1.39
CA ALA A 217 -6.78 -25.65 0.57
C ALA A 217 -6.55 -24.19 0.15
N LYS A 218 -7.62 -23.47 -0.25
CA LYS A 218 -7.53 -22.04 -0.59
C LYS A 218 -7.19 -21.20 0.65
N ALA A 219 -7.81 -21.51 1.79
CA ALA A 219 -7.52 -20.83 3.05
C ALA A 219 -6.04 -20.97 3.45
N TYR A 220 -5.45 -22.17 3.34
CA TYR A 220 -4.01 -22.37 3.60
C TYR A 220 -3.11 -21.53 2.70
N LYS A 221 -3.42 -21.42 1.41
CA LYS A 221 -2.66 -20.55 0.49
C LYS A 221 -2.77 -19.08 0.90
N MET A 222 -3.96 -18.62 1.27
CA MET A 222 -4.17 -17.26 1.78
C MET A 222 -3.35 -17.00 3.06
N PHE A 223 -3.30 -17.95 4.00
CA PHE A 223 -2.47 -17.80 5.20
C PHE A 223 -1.00 -17.73 4.90
N SER A 224 -0.51 -18.58 3.99
CA SER A 224 0.89 -18.54 3.60
C SER A 224 1.26 -17.14 3.07
N ILE A 225 0.40 -16.52 2.26
CA ILE A 225 0.60 -15.15 1.77
C ILE A 225 0.59 -14.14 2.92
N ILE A 226 -0.40 -14.20 3.82
CA ILE A 226 -0.51 -13.30 4.99
C ILE A 226 0.74 -13.43 5.88
N GLU A 227 1.18 -14.64 6.14
CA GLU A 227 2.36 -14.93 6.93
C GLU A 227 3.60 -14.30 6.30
N ASN A 228 3.78 -14.45 4.98
CA ASN A 228 4.90 -13.83 4.26
C ASN A 228 4.86 -12.29 4.32
N ILE A 229 3.69 -11.68 4.13
CA ILE A 229 3.51 -10.23 4.27
C ILE A 229 3.90 -9.78 5.68
N LYS A 230 3.43 -10.49 6.70
CA LYS A 230 3.73 -10.18 8.11
C LYS A 230 5.18 -10.41 8.48
N ALA A 231 5.80 -11.43 7.91
CA ALA A 231 7.21 -11.68 8.09
C ALA A 231 8.09 -10.61 7.42
N ILE A 232 7.66 -10.06 6.27
CA ILE A 232 8.29 -8.88 5.67
C ILE A 232 8.15 -7.66 6.60
N SER A 233 6.94 -7.41 7.10
CA SER A 233 6.69 -6.32 8.06
C SER A 233 7.57 -6.44 9.31
N GLN A 234 7.66 -7.63 9.91
CA GLN A 234 8.53 -7.86 11.06
C GLN A 234 10.00 -7.59 10.71
N THR A 235 10.45 -8.04 9.54
CA THR A 235 11.83 -7.79 9.09
C THR A 235 12.11 -6.29 8.94
N PHE A 236 11.14 -5.51 8.45
CA PHE A 236 11.26 -4.04 8.41
C PHE A 236 11.34 -3.43 9.81
N ALA A 237 10.57 -3.94 10.78
CA ALA A 237 10.66 -3.49 12.17
C ALA A 237 12.03 -3.78 12.78
N ASP A 238 12.53 -5.01 12.59
CA ASP A 238 13.82 -5.47 13.12
C ASP A 238 14.99 -4.68 12.51
N CYS A 239 14.90 -4.31 11.23
CA CYS A 239 15.94 -3.57 10.51
C CYS A 239 15.73 -2.05 10.51
N ARG A 240 14.74 -1.52 11.25
CA ARG A 240 14.29 -0.11 11.13
C ARG A 240 15.43 0.89 11.32
N ARG A 241 16.28 0.69 12.32
CA ARG A 241 17.40 1.59 12.62
C ARG A 241 18.40 1.65 11.45
N MET A 242 18.87 0.49 11.00
CA MET A 242 19.80 0.38 9.86
C MET A 242 19.19 0.99 8.59
N LEU A 243 17.90 0.75 8.33
CA LEU A 243 17.22 1.31 7.18
C LEU A 243 17.19 2.85 7.21
N LEU A 244 16.88 3.45 8.37
CA LEU A 244 16.84 4.91 8.51
C LEU A 244 18.21 5.53 8.20
N GLU A 245 19.30 4.95 8.72
CA GLU A 245 20.66 5.39 8.46
C GLU A 245 21.02 5.28 6.97
N CYS A 246 20.79 4.11 6.37
CA CYS A 246 21.09 3.87 4.96
C CYS A 246 20.26 4.76 4.03
N CYS A 247 18.98 5.00 4.34
CA CYS A 247 18.13 5.87 3.55
C CYS A 247 18.56 7.33 3.65
N GLN A 248 19.03 7.78 4.82
CA GLN A 248 19.56 9.14 5.00
C GLN A 248 20.82 9.35 4.13
N MET A 249 21.72 8.37 4.11
CA MET A 249 22.91 8.38 3.23
C MET A 249 22.53 8.33 1.74
N ALA A 250 21.56 7.50 1.36
CA ALA A 250 21.05 7.44 -0.01
C ALA A 250 20.44 8.79 -0.44
N CYS A 251 19.61 9.40 0.41
CA CYS A 251 19.06 10.74 0.19
C CYS A 251 20.16 11.79 -0.02
N GLN A 252 21.22 11.74 0.78
CA GLN A 252 22.34 12.67 0.64
C GLN A 252 23.04 12.47 -0.71
N GLN A 253 23.33 11.23 -1.09
CA GLN A 253 23.99 10.92 -2.36
C GLN A 253 23.16 11.36 -3.57
N TRP A 254 21.85 11.07 -3.59
CA TRP A 254 20.98 11.48 -4.69
C TRP A 254 20.80 12.99 -4.77
N ARG A 255 20.81 13.69 -3.64
CA ARG A 255 20.82 15.17 -3.61
C ARG A 255 22.10 15.74 -4.18
N CYS A 256 23.26 15.25 -3.76
CA CYS A 256 24.54 15.70 -4.32
C CYS A 256 24.58 15.53 -5.84
N HIS A 257 24.10 14.40 -6.36
CA HIS A 257 24.01 14.17 -7.81
C HIS A 257 23.01 15.10 -8.51
N SER A 258 21.85 15.34 -7.89
CA SER A 258 20.84 16.27 -8.43
C SER A 258 21.38 17.69 -8.48
N LEU A 259 22.04 18.13 -7.40
CA LEU A 259 22.69 19.44 -7.32
C LEU A 259 23.75 19.61 -8.41
N ALA A 260 24.62 18.62 -8.61
CA ALA A 260 25.65 18.67 -9.65
C ALA A 260 25.08 18.74 -11.08
N LEU A 261 23.90 18.18 -11.34
CA LEU A 261 23.20 18.32 -12.63
C LEU A 261 22.60 19.71 -12.79
N ILE A 262 21.95 20.22 -11.75
CA ILE A 262 21.28 21.53 -11.76
C ILE A 262 22.31 22.67 -11.82
N ASP A 263 23.40 22.57 -11.07
CA ASP A 263 24.48 23.57 -11.05
C ASP A 263 25.13 23.73 -12.43
N ARG A 264 25.43 22.61 -13.11
CA ARG A 264 25.93 22.64 -14.49
C ARG A 264 24.96 23.33 -15.46
N ALA A 265 23.66 23.10 -15.31
CA ALA A 265 22.64 23.77 -16.13
C ALA A 265 22.51 25.25 -15.79
N GLN A 266 22.64 25.61 -14.50
CA GLN A 266 22.66 27.00 -14.06
C GLN A 266 23.84 27.76 -14.67
N LEU A 267 25.05 27.20 -14.61
CA LEU A 267 26.24 27.80 -15.19
C LEU A 267 26.09 27.98 -16.71
N SER A 268 25.50 27.00 -17.39
CA SER A 268 25.20 27.12 -18.83
C SER A 268 24.19 28.22 -19.14
N ALA A 269 23.15 28.40 -18.30
CA ALA A 269 22.16 29.46 -18.45
C ALA A 269 22.75 30.85 -18.14
N GLN A 270 23.68 30.95 -17.20
CA GLN A 270 24.42 32.18 -16.91
C GLN A 270 25.33 32.57 -18.08
N ALA A 271 26.01 31.59 -18.69
CA ALA A 271 26.86 31.82 -19.86
C ALA A 271 26.07 32.31 -21.09
N SER A 272 24.81 31.88 -21.24
CA SER A 272 23.91 32.34 -22.30
C SER A 272 23.16 33.65 -21.96
N SER A 273 23.45 34.27 -20.82
CA SER A 273 22.78 35.48 -20.31
C SER A 273 21.27 35.35 -20.08
N ASP A 274 20.76 34.12 -19.86
CA ASP A 274 19.37 33.86 -19.51
C ASP A 274 19.16 33.95 -17.99
N THR A 275 18.99 35.18 -17.52
CA THR A 275 18.87 35.50 -16.09
C THR A 275 17.67 34.84 -15.42
N HIS A 276 16.55 34.67 -16.14
CA HIS A 276 15.34 34.04 -15.62
C HIS A 276 15.53 32.55 -15.39
N ARG A 277 16.10 31.82 -16.36
CA ARG A 277 16.40 30.39 -16.17
C ARG A 277 17.48 30.17 -15.11
N ALA A 278 18.52 31.00 -15.09
CA ALA A 278 19.56 30.93 -14.07
C ALA A 278 19.01 31.15 -12.64
N ALA A 279 18.07 32.08 -12.47
CA ALA A 279 17.39 32.31 -11.20
C ALA A 279 16.48 31.13 -10.80
N ALA A 280 15.75 30.55 -11.75
CA ALA A 280 14.92 29.37 -11.51
C ALA A 280 15.75 28.15 -11.07
N PHE A 281 16.90 27.89 -11.72
CA PHE A 281 17.83 26.86 -11.26
C PHE A 281 18.41 27.16 -9.88
N HIS A 282 18.69 28.43 -9.56
CA HIS A 282 19.15 28.81 -8.22
C HIS A 282 18.12 28.45 -7.13
N ILE A 283 16.84 28.71 -7.38
CA ILE A 283 15.75 28.33 -6.44
C ILE A 283 15.72 26.80 -6.24
N ALA A 284 15.87 26.03 -7.33
CA ALA A 284 15.92 24.57 -7.24
C ALA A 284 17.12 24.08 -6.39
N ILE A 285 18.30 24.70 -6.54
CA ILE A 285 19.49 24.42 -5.73
C ILE A 285 19.22 24.71 -4.24
N GLN A 286 18.68 25.89 -3.92
CA GLN A 286 18.37 26.26 -2.53
C GLN A 286 17.38 25.28 -1.87
N CYS A 287 16.42 24.75 -2.64
CA CYS A 287 15.47 23.76 -2.14
C CYS A 287 16.16 22.43 -1.79
N LEU A 288 17.17 22.01 -2.55
CA LEU A 288 17.88 20.73 -2.36
C LEU A 288 19.02 20.80 -1.33
N LEU A 289 19.56 21.99 -1.05
CA LEU A 289 20.55 22.22 0.00
C LEU A 289 19.97 22.08 1.42
N GLY A 290 18.66 22.30 1.58
CA GLY A 290 17.98 22.13 2.85
C GLY A 290 17.59 20.67 3.15
N SER A 291 17.11 20.43 4.38
CA SER A 291 16.41 19.19 4.76
C SER A 291 15.29 18.81 3.80
N GLU A 292 15.18 17.51 3.52
CA GLU A 292 14.24 16.96 2.56
C GLU A 292 12.83 17.05 3.11
N SER A 293 11.98 17.78 2.39
CA SER A 293 10.55 17.81 2.66
C SER A 293 9.81 17.78 1.33
N ARG A 294 8.59 17.25 1.36
CA ARG A 294 7.72 17.25 0.17
C ARG A 294 7.50 18.66 -0.37
N THR A 295 7.37 19.65 0.51
CA THR A 295 7.19 21.05 0.12
C THR A 295 8.40 21.57 -0.66
N ARG A 296 9.62 21.30 -0.18
CA ARG A 296 10.85 21.71 -0.89
C ARG A 296 11.03 20.98 -2.22
N LEU A 297 10.75 19.68 -2.28
CA LEU A 297 10.79 18.94 -3.54
C LEU A 297 9.72 19.44 -4.54
N CYS A 298 8.55 19.83 -4.05
CA CYS A 298 7.51 20.42 -4.90
C CYS A 298 7.96 21.78 -5.46
N ILE A 299 8.51 22.67 -4.63
CA ILE A 299 9.06 23.96 -5.08
C ILE A 299 10.22 23.73 -6.06
N CYS A 300 11.09 22.75 -5.79
CA CYS A 300 12.17 22.35 -6.69
C CYS A 300 11.62 21.92 -8.07
N GLY A 301 10.60 21.05 -8.10
CA GLY A 301 9.96 20.62 -9.33
C GLY A 301 9.35 21.78 -10.12
N VAL A 302 8.64 22.70 -9.45
CA VAL A 302 8.08 23.91 -10.09
C VAL A 302 9.20 24.80 -10.65
N ALA A 303 10.27 25.01 -9.89
CA ALA A 303 11.40 25.81 -10.33
C ALA A 303 12.11 25.19 -11.55
N LEU A 304 12.27 23.86 -11.59
CA LEU A 304 12.83 23.15 -12.74
C LEU A 304 11.96 23.28 -14.00
N GLU A 305 10.64 23.18 -13.86
CA GLU A 305 9.70 23.36 -14.97
C GLU A 305 9.72 24.81 -15.49
N ILE A 306 9.80 25.82 -14.61
CA ILE A 306 9.99 27.24 -15.00
C ILE A 306 11.32 27.40 -15.75
N ALA A 307 12.38 26.71 -15.31
CA ALA A 307 13.68 26.73 -15.96
C ALA A 307 13.72 25.97 -17.30
N GLN A 308 12.65 25.25 -17.67
CA GLN A 308 12.58 24.39 -18.85
C GLN A 308 13.75 23.38 -18.92
N TYR A 309 14.10 22.80 -17.78
CA TYR A 309 15.31 21.98 -17.61
C TYR A 309 15.47 20.85 -18.64
N LYS A 310 14.39 20.29 -19.19
CA LYS A 310 14.44 19.26 -20.24
C LYS A 310 15.07 19.75 -21.54
N GLU A 311 14.81 21.01 -21.88
CA GLU A 311 15.39 21.65 -23.06
C GLU A 311 16.83 22.05 -22.79
N THR A 312 17.13 22.56 -21.59
CA THR A 312 18.46 23.06 -21.22
C THR A 312 19.49 21.93 -21.01
N MET A 313 19.11 20.85 -20.33
CA MET A 313 20.06 19.80 -19.91
C MET A 313 20.24 18.68 -20.94
N GLY A 314 19.40 18.63 -21.97
CA GLY A 314 19.29 17.50 -22.88
C GLY A 314 18.61 16.28 -22.25
N ARG A 315 18.25 15.30 -23.10
CA ARG A 315 17.40 14.16 -22.70
C ARG A 315 18.02 13.25 -21.65
N LEU A 316 19.33 13.02 -21.70
CA LEU A 316 20.02 12.10 -20.79
C LEU A 316 20.11 12.66 -19.36
N ASN A 317 20.55 13.91 -19.22
CA ASN A 317 20.69 14.55 -17.91
C ASN A 317 19.31 14.84 -17.29
N SER A 318 18.32 15.23 -18.10
CA SER A 318 16.95 15.44 -17.61
C SER A 318 16.30 14.14 -17.14
N SER A 319 16.42 13.03 -17.88
CA SER A 319 15.92 11.74 -17.41
C SER A 319 16.62 11.24 -16.16
N GLN A 320 17.94 11.49 -16.04
CA GLN A 320 18.68 11.17 -14.83
C GLN A 320 18.20 12.01 -13.64
N LEU A 321 17.99 13.31 -13.81
CA LEU A 321 17.46 14.19 -12.77
C LEU A 321 16.06 13.76 -12.33
N ASP A 322 15.20 13.41 -13.29
CA ASP A 322 13.85 12.88 -13.02
C ASP A 322 13.90 11.62 -12.14
N ALA A 323 14.81 10.70 -12.44
CA ALA A 323 15.02 9.49 -11.64
C ALA A 323 15.42 9.83 -10.20
N LEU A 324 16.34 10.79 -10.03
CA LEU A 324 16.86 11.19 -8.73
C LEU A 324 15.80 11.91 -7.88
N ILE A 325 15.09 12.87 -8.47
CA ILE A 325 14.01 13.58 -7.77
C ILE A 325 12.88 12.62 -7.40
N SER A 326 12.51 11.69 -8.29
CA SER A 326 11.51 10.67 -7.98
C SER A 326 11.92 9.78 -6.82
N ARG A 327 13.18 9.36 -6.76
CA ARG A 327 13.73 8.57 -5.63
C ARG A 327 13.71 9.35 -4.32
N LEU A 328 14.07 10.63 -4.36
CA LEU A 328 13.99 11.53 -3.20
C LEU A 328 12.54 11.70 -2.72
N GLU A 329 11.58 11.86 -3.63
CA GLU A 329 10.15 11.91 -3.28
C GLU A 329 9.69 10.63 -2.56
N THR A 330 10.14 9.46 -3.03
CA THR A 330 9.81 8.16 -2.43
C THR A 330 10.36 8.05 -1.01
N LEU A 331 11.61 8.48 -0.77
CA LEU A 331 12.19 8.45 0.58
C LEU A 331 11.60 9.49 1.53
N CYS A 332 11.10 10.63 1.03
CA CYS A 332 10.26 11.52 1.86
C CYS A 332 8.95 10.86 2.35
N LYS A 333 8.63 9.65 1.86
CA LYS A 333 7.52 8.82 2.33
C LYS A 333 7.98 7.54 3.00
N MET A 334 9.26 7.41 3.39
CA MET A 334 9.82 6.17 3.94
C MET A 334 9.02 5.64 5.13
N ASP A 335 8.73 6.47 6.12
CA ASP A 335 7.89 6.07 7.25
C ASP A 335 6.52 5.60 6.80
N ALA A 336 5.91 6.30 5.84
CA ALA A 336 4.62 5.88 5.27
C ALA A 336 4.72 4.58 4.46
N ILE A 337 5.83 4.29 3.79
CA ILE A 337 6.08 3.05 3.05
C ILE A 337 6.24 1.89 4.04
N ILE A 338 7.05 2.07 5.08
CA ILE A 338 7.26 1.10 6.15
C ILE A 338 5.94 0.87 6.89
N GLU A 339 5.24 1.94 7.31
CA GLU A 339 3.95 1.85 7.99
C GLU A 339 2.86 1.24 7.12
N ARG A 340 2.87 1.45 5.80
CA ARG A 340 1.92 0.83 4.88
C ARG A 340 2.08 -0.69 4.83
N ASN A 341 3.32 -1.19 4.91
CA ASN A 341 3.60 -2.62 5.00
C ASN A 341 3.22 -3.20 6.38
N HIS A 342 3.26 -2.37 7.43
CA HIS A 342 2.83 -2.75 8.78
C HIS A 342 1.32 -2.73 8.94
N ASN A 343 0.63 -1.73 8.39
CA ASN A 343 -0.80 -1.52 8.51
C ASN A 343 -1.50 -2.01 7.23
N ASN A 344 -1.59 -3.32 7.09
CA ASN A 344 -2.23 -3.90 5.92
C ASN A 344 -3.75 -3.73 6.10
N LYS A 345 -4.33 -2.78 5.35
CA LYS A 345 -5.74 -2.35 5.42
C LYS A 345 -6.74 -3.34 4.80
N TRP A 346 -6.59 -4.65 5.05
CA TRP A 346 -7.34 -5.71 4.32
C TRP A 346 -8.40 -6.43 5.13
N ALA A 347 -8.35 -6.41 6.45
CA ALA A 347 -9.27 -7.24 7.21
C ALA A 347 -10.61 -6.55 7.41
N SER A 348 -11.57 -6.91 6.56
CA SER A 348 -12.97 -6.83 6.92
C SER A 348 -13.27 -7.86 8.01
N TYR A 349 -14.31 -7.56 8.80
CA TYR A 349 -14.82 -8.35 9.93
C TYR A 349 -14.98 -9.87 9.65
N GLN A 350 -15.14 -10.26 8.38
CA GLN A 350 -15.45 -11.63 7.97
C GLN A 350 -14.25 -12.59 7.93
N PHE A 351 -13.00 -12.10 7.93
CA PHE A 351 -11.82 -12.96 7.71
C PHE A 351 -11.09 -13.36 8.99
N VAL A 352 -11.48 -12.84 10.15
CA VAL A 352 -10.89 -13.21 11.45
C VAL A 352 -11.11 -14.69 11.76
N SER A 353 -12.26 -15.25 11.38
CA SER A 353 -12.59 -16.67 11.52
C SER A 353 -11.70 -17.59 10.69
N VAL A 354 -11.22 -17.09 9.54
CA VAL A 354 -10.36 -17.84 8.62
C VAL A 354 -8.95 -17.91 9.21
N LEU A 355 -8.42 -16.82 9.76
CA LEU A 355 -7.03 -16.64 10.19
C LEU A 355 -6.46 -17.63 11.25
N ILE A 356 -7.29 -18.44 11.89
CA ILE A 356 -6.96 -19.29 13.04
C ILE A 356 -5.90 -20.39 12.81
N LEU A 357 -5.51 -20.66 11.56
CA LEU A 357 -4.56 -21.73 11.20
C LEU A 357 -3.12 -21.26 10.92
N SER A 358 -2.80 -19.97 11.12
CA SER A 358 -1.47 -19.39 10.89
C SER A 358 -0.57 -19.48 12.14
N PRO A 359 0.78 -19.49 12.01
CA PRO A 359 1.67 -19.34 13.16
C PRO A 359 1.26 -18.15 14.03
N LEU A 360 1.05 -18.41 15.32
CA LEU A 360 0.37 -17.52 16.27
C LEU A 360 0.86 -16.06 16.21
N GLN A 361 2.16 -15.84 16.02
CA GLN A 361 2.74 -14.50 15.95
C GLN A 361 2.27 -13.69 14.73
N HIS A 362 2.26 -14.27 13.54
CA HIS A 362 1.81 -13.55 12.34
C HIS A 362 0.29 -13.39 12.32
N PHE A 363 -0.43 -14.35 12.89
CA PHE A 363 -1.87 -14.26 13.16
C PHE A 363 -2.20 -13.06 14.05
N THR A 364 -1.56 -12.93 15.21
CA THR A 364 -1.83 -11.82 16.14
C THR A 364 -1.46 -10.47 15.56
N MET A 365 -0.39 -10.40 14.76
CA MET A 365 -0.04 -9.22 13.98
C MET A 365 -1.12 -8.87 12.94
N ALA A 366 -1.71 -9.87 12.26
CA ALA A 366 -2.80 -9.65 11.31
C ALA A 366 -4.05 -9.11 12.01
N VAL A 367 -4.48 -9.75 13.10
CA VAL A 367 -5.63 -9.31 13.90
C VAL A 367 -5.41 -7.89 14.46
N SER A 368 -4.20 -7.59 14.93
CA SER A 368 -3.84 -6.25 15.43
C SER A 368 -3.99 -5.15 14.37
N ASP A 369 -3.69 -5.43 13.09
CA ASP A 369 -3.93 -4.47 12.00
C ASP A 369 -5.42 -4.18 11.82
N CYS A 370 -6.25 -5.21 11.97
CA CYS A 370 -7.71 -5.10 11.88
C CYS A 370 -8.21 -4.14 12.95
N ILE A 371 -7.76 -4.34 14.20
CA ILE A 371 -8.14 -3.50 15.35
C ILE A 371 -7.75 -2.04 15.08
N ARG A 372 -6.50 -1.78 14.68
CA ARG A 372 -6.03 -0.43 14.30
C ARG A 372 -6.84 0.20 13.18
N TYR A 373 -7.30 -0.61 12.22
CA TYR A 373 -8.13 -0.12 11.13
C TYR A 373 -9.54 0.27 11.60
N VAL A 374 -10.17 -0.56 12.44
CA VAL A 374 -11.48 -0.27 13.03
C VAL A 374 -11.41 0.95 13.95
N GLU A 375 -10.35 1.10 14.73
CA GLU A 375 -10.12 2.26 15.59
C GLU A 375 -10.08 3.57 14.77
N LYS A 376 -9.44 3.56 13.60
CA LYS A 376 -9.40 4.72 12.68
C LYS A 376 -10.77 5.13 12.14
N SER A 377 -11.77 4.25 12.16
CA SER A 377 -13.12 4.58 11.70
C SER A 377 -13.82 5.62 12.59
N LYS A 378 -13.35 5.84 13.83
CA LYS A 378 -13.93 6.73 14.85
C LYS A 378 -15.43 6.53 15.11
N LYS A 379 -16.01 5.40 14.69
CA LYS A 379 -17.41 5.07 14.93
C LYS A 379 -17.58 4.52 16.35
N ARG A 380 -18.50 5.12 17.11
CA ARG A 380 -18.81 4.71 18.48
C ARG A 380 -19.23 3.23 18.51
N ASN A 381 -18.71 2.47 19.48
CA ASN A 381 -19.04 1.06 19.74
C ASN A 381 -18.64 0.03 18.65
N GLN A 382 -18.05 0.43 17.52
CA GLN A 382 -17.57 -0.55 16.52
C GLN A 382 -16.33 -1.31 16.99
N LEU A 383 -15.40 -0.62 17.65
CA LEU A 383 -14.18 -1.25 18.17
C LEU A 383 -14.49 -2.32 19.22
N GLY A 384 -15.37 -2.01 20.18
CA GLY A 384 -15.80 -2.97 21.22
C GLY A 384 -16.42 -4.23 20.61
N ARG A 385 -17.40 -4.06 19.70
CA ARG A 385 -18.04 -5.17 18.99
C ARG A 385 -17.05 -6.01 18.19
N PHE A 386 -16.16 -5.36 17.44
CA PHE A 386 -15.13 -6.06 16.67
C PHE A 386 -14.23 -6.91 17.56
N CYS A 387 -13.78 -6.36 18.68
CA CYS A 387 -12.94 -7.06 19.63
C CYS A 387 -13.69 -8.24 20.26
N GLU A 388 -14.93 -8.06 20.70
CA GLU A 388 -15.76 -9.13 21.26
C GLU A 388 -15.97 -10.27 20.25
N GLU A 389 -16.36 -9.96 19.02
CA GLU A 389 -16.56 -10.94 17.93
C GLU A 389 -15.26 -11.68 17.58
N THR A 390 -14.14 -10.95 17.55
CA THR A 390 -12.80 -11.50 17.28
C THR A 390 -12.39 -12.48 18.38
N VAL A 391 -12.52 -12.08 19.64
CA VAL A 391 -12.19 -12.92 20.80
C VAL A 391 -13.05 -14.17 20.81
N GLU A 392 -14.35 -14.04 20.55
CA GLU A 392 -15.27 -15.17 20.50
C GLU A 392 -14.96 -16.13 19.35
N SER A 393 -14.58 -15.60 18.18
CA SER A 393 -14.13 -16.40 17.04
C SER A 393 -12.84 -17.17 17.35
N ILE A 394 -11.88 -16.53 18.02
CA ILE A 394 -10.63 -17.17 18.48
C ILE A 394 -10.94 -18.26 19.50
N LYS A 395 -11.83 -17.99 20.46
CA LYS A 395 -12.23 -19.00 21.45
C LYS A 395 -12.80 -20.25 20.79
N LYS A 396 -13.81 -20.08 19.94
CA LYS A 396 -14.53 -21.19 19.30
C LYS A 396 -13.70 -21.92 18.25
N GLY A 397 -12.97 -21.20 17.41
CA GLY A 397 -12.24 -21.80 16.30
C GLY A 397 -10.85 -22.30 16.66
N PHE A 398 -10.21 -21.75 17.70
CA PHE A 398 -8.83 -22.07 18.07
C PHE A 398 -8.71 -22.63 19.49
N LEU A 399 -9.11 -21.86 20.50
CA LEU A 399 -8.79 -22.21 21.89
C LEU A 399 -9.55 -23.45 22.37
N TYR A 400 -10.85 -23.58 22.09
CA TYR A 400 -11.60 -24.78 22.49
C TYR A 400 -11.12 -26.04 21.79
N PRO A 401 -10.92 -26.07 20.45
CA PRO A 401 -10.30 -27.23 19.79
C PRO A 401 -8.91 -27.57 20.32
N LEU A 402 -8.08 -26.57 20.59
CA LEU A 402 -6.74 -26.79 21.17
C LEU A 402 -6.82 -27.37 22.58
N CYS A 403 -7.71 -26.84 23.43
CA CYS A 403 -7.92 -27.37 24.79
C CYS A 403 -8.40 -28.83 24.73
N ALA A 404 -9.35 -29.14 23.84
CA ALA A 404 -9.85 -30.49 23.66
C ALA A 404 -8.75 -31.44 23.14
N ALA A 405 -7.92 -31.01 22.19
CA ALA A 405 -6.80 -31.80 21.70
C ALA A 405 -5.75 -32.06 22.80
N ILE A 406 -5.38 -31.03 23.57
CA ILE A 406 -4.46 -31.17 24.70
C ILE A 406 -5.05 -32.08 25.78
N GLU A 407 -6.34 -31.96 26.09
CA GLU A 407 -7.03 -32.84 27.04
C GLU A 407 -7.03 -34.30 26.57
N VAL A 408 -7.33 -34.54 25.28
CA VAL A 408 -7.27 -35.87 24.67
C VAL A 408 -5.86 -36.43 24.74
N ASP A 409 -4.85 -35.66 24.34
CA ASP A 409 -3.45 -36.06 24.43
C ASP A 409 -3.04 -36.37 25.87
N LEU A 410 -3.36 -35.51 26.83
CA LEU A 410 -3.09 -35.74 28.25
C LEU A 410 -3.77 -37.00 28.77
N ARG A 411 -5.00 -37.27 28.32
CA ARG A 411 -5.72 -38.52 28.64
C ARG A 411 -5.02 -39.72 28.01
N VAL A 412 -4.56 -39.65 26.76
CA VAL A 412 -3.80 -40.74 26.13
C VAL A 412 -2.48 -40.97 26.87
N LEU A 413 -1.76 -39.90 27.21
CA LEU A 413 -0.51 -39.95 27.99
C LEU A 413 -0.73 -40.56 29.39
N SER A 414 -1.80 -40.19 30.10
CA SER A 414 -2.10 -40.76 31.41
C SER A 414 -2.42 -42.26 31.33
N HIS A 415 -2.89 -42.74 30.18
CA HIS A 415 -3.21 -44.15 29.92
C HIS A 415 -2.13 -44.88 29.10
N GLN A 416 -0.92 -44.33 28.92
CA GLN A 416 0.19 -44.99 28.19
C GLN A 416 0.64 -46.33 28.78
N HIS A 417 0.25 -46.64 30.02
CA HIS A 417 0.45 -47.96 30.64
C HIS A 417 -0.52 -49.03 30.11
N LEU A 418 -1.54 -48.64 29.33
CA LEU A 418 -2.38 -49.49 28.49
C LEU A 418 -1.87 -49.36 27.05
N VAL A 419 -1.81 -50.47 26.31
CA VAL A 419 -1.22 -50.54 24.96
C VAL A 419 -1.88 -49.51 24.03
N VAL A 420 -1.20 -48.39 23.79
CA VAL A 420 -1.61 -47.35 22.82
C VAL A 420 -1.07 -47.76 21.44
N ASP A 421 -1.94 -47.82 20.43
CA ASP A 421 -1.57 -48.07 19.04
C ASP A 421 -0.70 -46.90 18.54
N GLU A 422 0.43 -47.16 17.87
CA GLU A 422 1.40 -46.12 17.43
C GLU A 422 0.76 -45.00 16.60
N ARG A 423 -0.42 -45.26 16.02
CA ARG A 423 -1.24 -44.33 15.25
C ARG A 423 -1.84 -43.17 16.05
N ASP A 424 -1.91 -43.27 17.38
CA ASP A 424 -2.44 -42.21 18.27
C ASP A 424 -1.34 -41.30 18.85
N SER A 425 -0.10 -41.45 18.37
CA SER A 425 1.03 -40.62 18.80
C SER A 425 0.89 -39.18 18.26
N PRO A 426 0.92 -38.13 19.10
CA PRO A 426 0.82 -36.76 18.63
C PRO A 426 2.03 -36.38 17.76
N SER A 427 1.78 -35.69 16.65
CA SER A 427 2.85 -35.25 15.76
C SER A 427 3.84 -34.32 16.48
N GLN A 428 5.14 -34.45 16.19
CA GLN A 428 6.20 -33.64 16.81
C GLN A 428 5.95 -32.12 16.70
N GLN A 429 5.35 -31.68 15.59
CA GLN A 429 4.99 -30.27 15.36
C GLN A 429 3.93 -29.76 16.34
N MET A 430 2.96 -30.60 16.71
CA MET A 430 1.91 -30.26 17.67
C MET A 430 2.48 -30.14 19.10
N LEU A 431 3.40 -31.04 19.46
CA LEU A 431 4.10 -30.99 20.74
C LEU A 431 4.96 -29.72 20.88
N ASP A 432 5.70 -29.35 19.84
CA ASP A 432 6.51 -28.13 19.84
C ASP A 432 5.64 -26.86 19.89
N PHE A 433 4.46 -26.90 19.26
CA PHE A 433 3.46 -25.83 19.35
C PHE A 433 2.87 -25.69 20.75
N CYS A 434 2.46 -26.81 21.37
CA CYS A 434 1.94 -26.83 22.74
C CYS A 434 2.99 -26.32 23.74
N LYS A 435 4.25 -26.75 23.61
CA LYS A 435 5.36 -26.21 24.41
C LYS A 435 5.47 -24.70 24.27
N LYS A 436 5.43 -24.18 23.04
CA LYS A 436 5.51 -22.73 22.79
C LYS A 436 4.36 -21.95 23.45
N MET A 437 3.13 -22.47 23.38
CA MET A 437 1.95 -21.89 24.04
C MET A 437 2.04 -21.91 25.57
N MET A 438 2.75 -22.89 26.16
CA MET A 438 2.97 -22.94 27.62
C MET A 438 3.99 -21.91 28.11
N PHE A 439 5.01 -21.61 27.29
CA PHE A 439 6.06 -20.62 27.62
C PHE A 439 5.62 -19.17 27.40
N ASP A 440 4.78 -18.89 26.40
CA ASP A 440 4.22 -17.56 26.13
C ASP A 440 2.69 -17.64 25.99
N PRO A 441 1.95 -17.63 27.12
CA PRO A 441 0.50 -17.87 27.14
C PRO A 441 -0.33 -16.68 26.64
N ASP A 442 0.29 -15.52 26.45
CA ASP A 442 -0.41 -14.26 26.26
C ASP A 442 -0.51 -13.88 24.78
N ILE A 443 -1.71 -14.07 24.23
CA ILE A 443 -2.04 -13.60 22.89
C ILE A 443 -2.31 -12.09 22.96
N ARG A 444 -1.34 -11.30 22.50
CA ARG A 444 -1.44 -9.82 22.47
C ARG A 444 -2.12 -9.35 21.18
N LEU A 445 -3.27 -8.71 21.33
CA LEU A 445 -4.08 -8.13 20.24
C LEU A 445 -4.23 -6.63 20.49
N HIS A 446 -3.36 -5.82 19.88
CA HIS A 446 -3.33 -4.35 19.98
C HIS A 446 -3.92 -3.74 21.28
N GLY A 447 -3.20 -3.85 22.40
CA GLY A 447 -3.61 -3.31 23.70
C GLY A 447 -4.48 -4.26 24.54
N MET A 448 -5.03 -5.32 23.95
CA MET A 448 -5.70 -6.41 24.64
C MET A 448 -4.75 -7.59 24.85
N ILE A 449 -4.79 -8.20 26.03
CA ILE A 449 -4.05 -9.40 26.37
C ILE A 449 -5.05 -10.52 26.60
N LEU A 450 -5.06 -11.51 25.71
CA LEU A 450 -5.78 -12.75 25.91
C LEU A 450 -4.82 -13.73 26.57
N SER A 451 -4.88 -13.84 27.88
CA SER A 451 -4.12 -14.87 28.59
C SER A 451 -4.80 -16.22 28.40
N SER A 452 -4.10 -17.19 27.82
CA SER A 452 -4.57 -18.58 27.74
C SER A 452 -4.76 -19.20 29.13
N ARG A 453 -4.19 -18.60 30.19
CA ARG A 453 -4.31 -19.02 31.59
C ARG A 453 -5.54 -18.47 32.31
N GLY A 454 -6.14 -17.38 31.82
CA GLY A 454 -7.07 -16.56 32.62
C GLY A 454 -8.54 -16.95 32.56
N ASN A 455 -8.98 -17.75 31.58
CA ASN A 455 -10.41 -18.05 31.37
C ASN A 455 -10.69 -19.45 30.80
N CYS A 456 -9.67 -20.29 30.67
CA CYS A 456 -9.84 -21.71 30.39
C CYS A 456 -9.47 -22.48 31.65
N TYR A 457 -10.10 -23.64 31.86
CA TYR A 457 -9.83 -24.67 32.88
C TYR A 457 -8.38 -25.21 32.88
N PHE A 458 -7.44 -24.49 32.28
CA PHE A 458 -6.02 -24.77 32.13
C PHE A 458 -5.26 -24.72 33.47
N SER A 459 -5.67 -23.87 34.41
CA SER A 459 -4.99 -23.77 35.71
C SER A 459 -5.26 -24.97 36.62
N THR A 460 -6.47 -25.54 36.55
CA THR A 460 -6.88 -26.64 37.44
C THR A 460 -6.34 -28.00 36.97
N LEU A 461 -6.21 -28.22 35.65
CA LEU A 461 -5.69 -29.47 35.10
C LEU A 461 -4.16 -29.62 35.23
N ILE A 462 -3.41 -28.51 35.19
CA ILE A 462 -1.94 -28.55 35.24
C ILE A 462 -1.42 -28.60 36.69
N PHE A 463 -2.13 -27.98 37.65
CA PHE A 463 -1.73 -28.05 39.07
C PHE A 463 -1.86 -29.47 39.66
N ALA A 464 -2.66 -30.33 39.04
CA ALA A 464 -2.86 -31.70 39.50
C ALA A 464 -1.82 -32.72 38.99
N PHE A 465 -0.87 -32.31 38.13
CA PHE A 465 0.06 -33.24 37.47
C PHE A 465 1.55 -32.90 37.66
N PHE A 466 1.88 -31.76 38.27
CA PHE A 466 3.26 -31.41 38.68
C PHE A 466 3.50 -31.52 40.20
N LEU A 467 2.54 -32.11 40.91
CA LEU A 467 2.70 -32.84 42.18
C LEU A 467 2.39 -34.31 41.89
#